data_AF-A0AAE1PSF6-F1
#
_entry.id   AF-A0AAE1PSF6-F1
#
_cell.length_a   1.000
_cell.length_b   1.000
_cell.length_c   1.000
_cell.angle_alpha   90.00
_cell.angle_beta   90.00
_cell.angle_gamma   90.00
#
_symmetry.space_group_name_H-M   'P 1'
#
loop_
_entity.id
_entity.type
_entity.pdbx_description
1 polymer ?
#
loop_
_entity_poly.entity_id
_entity_poly.type
_entity_poly.pdbx_seq_one_letter_code
_entity_poly.pdbx_strand_id
1 'polypeptide(L)'
;MASLPPVLFSVIIVLVCTCQPSYSSTDRDLLVLTVATSETDGFVRYMRSLHIYNLDAEVLGMNQEWEGGDIANDVGGGQKINILKQELEKYKDDKNKVIIFTDSYDVIFTSGKAVILDNFDTFDARVVFGAEDYCWPNKDLASQYPRVSFGYKYLNSGGFIGYAPELYKIVTSHDITNQDDDQLYYTEVYLDKQLREKYSIKLDTQAKIFQNLNGQFADVSMKIGEGDVQIVNTVYQTTPVVIHGNGPTKVLLNSLGNYLAKSWTPEDGCLACIEDKKDIGALNKKDYPVVLLAVFIEKPVPFLEEMLEKVANLSYPKQRMDLLVHNQIELHKELVNNWVEAQESAGYRSVQQQPYDLKEWHARNNAVDVCLKNDCDVLFSVDGEVHFDNPDTLTLLLKHNRPVLAAMMTRDGQAWSTFWGAVNDEGFYARSNDYMDISNNNRR
;
A
#
# COMPACT_ATOMS: atom_id res chain seq x y z
N MET A 1 -13.99 -47.06 70.79
CA MET A 1 -14.93 -45.96 70.51
C MET A 1 -14.71 -44.91 71.58
N ALA A 2 -13.92 -43.87 71.28
CA ALA A 2 -14.38 -42.52 70.87
C ALA A 2 -14.42 -41.59 72.11
N SER A 3 -13.88 -40.38 72.15
CA SER A 3 -13.21 -39.54 71.13
C SER A 3 -12.41 -38.45 71.88
N LEU A 4 -11.15 -38.25 71.48
CA LEU A 4 -10.28 -37.15 71.94
C LEU A 4 -10.67 -35.82 71.24
N PRO A 5 -10.45 -34.66 71.87
CA PRO A 5 -10.78 -33.36 71.29
C PRO A 5 -9.79 -32.98 70.18
N PRO A 6 -10.19 -32.18 69.17
CA PRO A 6 -9.36 -31.86 68.03
C PRO A 6 -8.33 -30.79 68.39
N VAL A 7 -7.05 -31.08 68.12
CA VAL A 7 -5.97 -30.08 68.11
C VAL A 7 -5.95 -29.45 66.72
N LEU A 8 -6.36 -28.18 66.60
CA LEU A 8 -6.21 -27.41 65.37
C LEU A 8 -4.73 -27.06 65.16
N PHE A 9 -4.06 -27.73 64.23
CA PHE A 9 -2.82 -27.24 63.64
C PHE A 9 -3.14 -26.12 62.66
N SER A 10 -2.85 -24.87 63.05
CA SER A 10 -2.88 -23.73 62.14
C SER A 10 -1.62 -23.76 61.27
N VAL A 11 -1.74 -24.25 60.03
CA VAL A 11 -0.70 -24.11 59.01
C VAL A 11 -0.76 -22.69 58.49
N ILE A 12 0.19 -21.85 58.90
CA ILE A 12 0.41 -20.53 58.31
C ILE A 12 1.11 -20.75 56.97
N ILE A 13 0.35 -20.69 55.88
CA ILE A 13 0.90 -20.62 54.52
C ILE A 13 1.30 -19.16 54.30
N VAL A 14 2.60 -18.88 54.39
CA VAL A 14 3.16 -17.60 53.93
C VAL A 14 3.17 -17.65 52.40
N LEU A 15 2.15 -17.08 51.77
CA LEU A 15 2.19 -16.76 50.34
C LEU A 15 3.21 -15.65 50.14
N VAL A 16 4.41 -16.00 49.69
CA VAL A 16 5.36 -15.03 49.16
C VAL A 16 4.82 -14.60 47.81
N CYS A 17 4.05 -13.51 47.79
CA CYS A 17 3.71 -12.81 46.57
C CYS A 17 5.01 -12.23 45.99
N THR A 18 5.64 -12.93 45.07
CA THR A 18 6.66 -12.33 44.21
C THR A 18 5.95 -11.30 43.34
N CYS A 19 5.96 -10.04 43.77
CA CYS A 19 5.65 -8.92 42.90
C CYS A 19 6.68 -8.91 41.78
N GLN A 20 6.34 -9.52 40.65
CA GLN A 20 7.02 -9.18 39.41
C GLN A 20 6.63 -7.74 39.08
N PRO A 21 7.58 -6.86 38.73
CA PRO A 21 7.25 -5.51 38.32
C PRO A 21 6.34 -5.61 37.10
N SER A 22 5.10 -5.13 37.24
CA SER A 22 4.21 -4.89 36.13
C SER A 22 4.78 -3.69 35.36
N TYR A 23 5.60 -3.95 34.36
CA TYR A 23 5.95 -2.92 33.39
C TYR A 23 4.66 -2.52 32.68
N SER A 24 4.27 -1.25 32.80
CA SER A 24 3.22 -0.67 31.99
C SER A 24 3.58 -0.85 30.52
N SER A 25 2.63 -1.25 29.66
CA SER A 25 2.87 -1.38 28.21
C SER A 25 3.37 -0.08 27.58
N THR A 26 3.15 1.06 28.24
CA THR A 26 3.65 2.39 27.84
C THR A 26 5.16 2.57 27.95
N ASP A 27 5.86 1.82 28.81
CA ASP A 27 7.28 2.03 29.10
C ASP A 27 8.23 1.19 28.23
N ARG A 28 7.72 0.19 27.50
CA ARG A 28 8.56 -0.65 26.64
C ARG A 28 8.95 0.10 25.38
N ASP A 29 10.21 -0.01 24.99
CA ASP A 29 10.74 0.58 23.77
C ASP A 29 10.34 -0.30 22.57
N LEU A 30 9.53 0.25 21.65
CA LEU A 30 9.10 -0.42 20.42
C LEU A 30 9.84 0.21 19.25
N LEU A 31 10.54 -0.61 18.47
CA LEU A 31 11.17 -0.21 17.22
C LEU A 31 10.51 -0.93 16.05
N VAL A 32 10.07 -0.16 15.05
CA VAL A 32 9.63 -0.71 13.77
C VAL A 32 10.85 -0.84 12.87
N LEU A 33 11.05 -2.04 12.32
CA LEU A 33 12.08 -2.30 11.30
C LEU A 33 11.41 -2.70 10.00
N THR A 34 11.96 -2.25 8.89
CA THR A 34 11.56 -2.70 7.56
C THR A 34 12.73 -2.71 6.60
N VAL A 35 12.59 -3.41 5.48
CA VAL A 35 13.53 -3.35 4.36
C VAL A 35 12.86 -2.67 3.18
N ALA A 36 13.54 -1.69 2.60
CA ALA A 36 13.16 -1.03 1.36
C ALA A 36 14.43 -0.65 0.61
N THR A 37 14.51 -0.97 -0.68
CA THR A 37 15.64 -0.62 -1.55
C THR A 37 15.41 0.66 -2.34
N SER A 38 14.15 1.08 -2.49
CA SER A 38 13.74 2.31 -3.18
C SER A 38 12.49 2.94 -2.57
N GLU A 39 12.31 4.24 -2.80
CA GLU A 39 11.11 4.98 -2.39
C GLU A 39 9.97 4.78 -3.40
N THR A 40 9.28 3.64 -3.29
CA THR A 40 8.07 3.35 -4.09
C THR A 40 6.83 4.02 -3.50
N ASP A 41 5.76 4.17 -4.29
CA ASP A 41 4.46 4.65 -3.77
C ASP A 41 3.93 3.79 -2.61
N GLY A 42 4.17 2.47 -2.68
CA GLY A 42 3.84 1.54 -1.60
C GLY A 42 4.60 1.83 -0.30
N PHE A 43 5.91 2.09 -0.42
CA PHE A 43 6.75 2.51 0.70
C PHE A 43 6.32 3.88 1.27
N VAL A 44 6.00 4.85 0.42
CA VAL A 44 5.52 6.17 0.87
C VAL A 44 4.20 6.01 1.64
N ARG A 45 3.28 5.18 1.16
CA ARG A 45 2.03 4.84 1.87
C ARG A 45 2.30 4.18 3.23
N TYR A 46 3.27 3.27 3.30
CA TYR A 46 3.70 2.65 4.55
C TYR A 46 4.22 3.68 5.56
N MET A 47 5.16 4.54 5.14
CA MET A 47 5.72 5.59 5.99
C MET A 47 4.66 6.59 6.45
N ARG A 48 3.73 6.98 5.56
CA ARG A 48 2.58 7.80 5.91
C ARG A 48 1.75 7.15 7.02
N SER A 49 1.46 5.84 6.89
CA SER A 49 0.65 5.13 7.89
C SER A 49 1.31 5.12 9.27
N LEU A 50 2.64 4.94 9.34
CA LEU A 50 3.39 5.02 10.59
C LEU A 50 3.32 6.43 11.20
N HIS A 51 3.49 7.47 10.39
CA HIS A 51 3.44 8.86 10.84
C HIS A 51 2.08 9.21 11.46
N ILE A 52 0.97 8.78 10.85
CA ILE A 52 -0.39 8.99 11.36
C ILE A 52 -0.58 8.43 12.77
N TYR A 53 0.10 7.33 13.10
CA TYR A 53 0.02 6.67 14.39
C TYR A 53 1.20 6.94 15.33
N ASN A 54 2.03 7.96 15.03
CA ASN A 54 3.21 8.36 15.79
C ASN A 54 4.18 7.19 16.02
N LEU A 55 4.43 6.43 14.95
CA LEU A 55 5.44 5.38 14.91
C LEU A 55 6.62 5.85 14.06
N ASP A 56 7.82 5.54 14.53
CA ASP A 56 9.05 5.72 13.77
C ASP A 56 9.55 4.33 13.32
N ALA A 57 10.06 4.26 12.09
CA ALA A 57 10.69 3.06 11.55
C ALA A 57 12.14 3.31 11.17
N GLU A 58 13.01 2.34 11.46
CA GLU A 58 14.35 2.27 10.88
C GLU A 58 14.27 1.48 9.58
N VAL A 59 14.52 2.18 8.47
CA VAL A 59 14.42 1.65 7.11
C VAL A 59 15.78 1.14 6.69
N LEU A 60 15.87 -0.16 6.49
CA LEU A 60 17.12 -0.85 6.17
C LEU A 60 17.22 -1.08 4.65
N GLY A 61 18.43 -0.98 4.11
CA GLY A 61 18.70 -1.29 2.70
C GLY A 61 18.35 -0.17 1.70
N MET A 62 17.95 1.02 2.14
CA MET A 62 17.56 2.11 1.24
C MET A 62 18.71 2.48 0.28
N ASN A 63 18.39 2.59 -1.01
CA ASN A 63 19.34 2.81 -2.12
C ASN A 63 20.36 1.69 -2.34
N GLN A 64 20.20 0.52 -1.72
CA GLN A 64 21.00 -0.67 -2.03
C GLN A 64 20.36 -1.45 -3.19
N GLU A 65 21.19 -2.12 -3.99
CA GLU A 65 20.70 -3.01 -5.04
C GLU A 65 19.96 -4.20 -4.42
N TRP A 66 18.83 -4.55 -5.02
CA TRP A 66 18.05 -5.72 -4.63
C TRP A 66 18.64 -6.97 -5.28
N GLU A 67 19.21 -7.84 -4.47
CA GLU A 67 19.77 -9.13 -4.85
C GLU A 67 18.87 -10.31 -4.40
N GLY A 68 17.70 -10.02 -3.82
CA GLY A 68 16.82 -11.02 -3.23
C GLY A 68 15.97 -11.85 -4.18
N GLY A 69 16.21 -11.78 -5.50
CA GLY A 69 15.43 -12.50 -6.51
C GLY A 69 14.10 -11.83 -6.87
N ASP A 70 13.34 -12.42 -7.79
CA ASP A 70 12.04 -11.89 -8.23
C ASP A 70 10.91 -12.38 -7.32
N ILE A 71 10.80 -11.78 -6.14
CA ILE A 71 9.81 -12.14 -5.10
C ILE A 71 8.35 -11.95 -5.53
N ALA A 72 8.08 -11.30 -6.67
CA ALA A 72 6.74 -11.18 -7.21
C ALA A 72 6.30 -12.46 -7.93
N ASN A 73 7.26 -13.22 -8.48
CA ASN A 73 7.00 -14.37 -9.34
C ASN A 73 7.57 -15.70 -8.81
N ASP A 74 8.54 -15.67 -7.89
CA ASP A 74 9.22 -16.85 -7.35
C ASP A 74 9.64 -16.66 -5.88
N VAL A 75 10.28 -17.68 -5.31
CA VAL A 75 10.90 -17.65 -3.98
C VAL A 75 12.05 -16.65 -3.88
N GLY A 76 12.32 -16.16 -2.67
CA GLY A 76 13.46 -15.27 -2.44
C GLY A 76 13.34 -14.42 -1.17
N GLY A 77 14.08 -13.31 -1.15
CA GLY A 77 14.02 -12.33 -0.06
C GLY A 77 15.01 -12.57 1.08
N GLY A 78 15.90 -13.56 1.00
CA GLY A 78 16.93 -13.84 2.00
C GLY A 78 17.86 -12.65 2.29
N GLN A 79 18.03 -11.73 1.34
CA GLN A 79 18.72 -10.45 1.56
C GLN A 79 18.13 -9.66 2.74
N LYS A 80 16.79 -9.70 2.93
CA LYS A 80 16.12 -9.03 4.08
C LYS A 80 16.64 -9.58 5.40
N ILE A 81 16.78 -10.90 5.50
CA ILE A 81 17.30 -11.56 6.71
C ILE A 81 18.76 -11.15 6.93
N ASN A 82 19.60 -11.16 5.89
CA ASN A 82 21.01 -10.78 6.03
C ASN A 82 21.20 -9.32 6.48
N ILE A 83 20.38 -8.40 5.98
CA ILE A 83 20.34 -7.01 6.44
C ILE A 83 19.86 -6.94 7.90
N LEU A 84 18.78 -7.65 8.23
CA LEU A 84 18.21 -7.67 9.58
C LEU A 84 19.18 -8.28 10.61
N LYS A 85 19.97 -9.30 10.24
CA LYS A 85 21.03 -9.87 11.11
C LYS A 85 22.01 -8.80 11.58
N GLN A 86 22.46 -7.94 10.67
CA GLN A 86 23.41 -6.86 10.98
C GLN A 86 22.78 -5.82 11.91
N GLU A 87 21.51 -5.48 11.68
CA GLU A 87 20.81 -4.49 12.50
C GLU A 87 20.50 -5.00 13.91
N LEU A 88 19.98 -6.23 14.02
CA LEU A 88 19.61 -6.83 15.30
C LEU A 88 20.81 -7.08 16.21
N GLU A 89 22.04 -7.14 15.68
CA GLU A 89 23.24 -7.26 16.50
C GLU A 89 23.37 -6.09 17.50
N LYS A 90 22.94 -4.88 17.14
CA LYS A 90 22.98 -3.70 18.02
C LYS A 90 22.12 -3.88 19.28
N TYR A 91 21.07 -4.69 19.19
CA TYR A 91 20.04 -4.85 20.22
C TYR A 91 20.05 -6.25 20.88
N LYS A 92 21.03 -7.11 20.56
CA LYS A 92 21.06 -8.52 20.99
C LYS A 92 21.03 -8.75 22.51
N ASP A 93 21.48 -7.76 23.29
CA ASP A 93 21.55 -7.83 24.75
C ASP A 93 20.45 -7.00 25.45
N ASP A 94 19.62 -6.27 24.69
CA ASP A 94 18.53 -5.44 25.25
C ASP A 94 17.26 -6.26 25.46
N LYS A 95 17.02 -6.68 26.70
CA LYS A 95 15.88 -7.53 27.08
C LYS A 95 14.53 -6.80 27.08
N ASN A 96 14.52 -5.47 27.04
CA ASN A 96 13.31 -4.66 27.11
C ASN A 96 12.89 -4.10 25.75
N LYS A 97 13.80 -4.10 24.77
CA LYS A 97 13.52 -3.69 23.39
C LYS A 97 12.60 -4.70 22.70
N VAL A 98 11.44 -4.23 22.27
CA VAL A 98 10.53 -4.96 21.39
C VAL A 98 10.73 -4.43 19.98
N ILE A 99 10.85 -5.34 19.02
CA ILE A 99 11.01 -5.01 17.61
C ILE A 99 9.85 -5.64 16.86
N ILE A 100 9.21 -4.85 16.01
CA ILE A 100 8.27 -5.33 15.01
C ILE A 100 8.91 -5.14 13.64
N PHE A 101 9.11 -6.25 12.93
CA PHE A 101 9.52 -6.24 11.55
C PHE A 101 8.29 -6.39 10.65
N THR A 102 8.24 -5.61 9.57
CA THR A 102 7.27 -5.82 8.49
C THR A 102 7.93 -5.60 7.14
N ASP A 103 7.37 -6.18 6.08
CA ASP A 103 7.56 -5.65 4.73
C ASP A 103 7.03 -4.19 4.67
N SER A 104 7.36 -3.46 3.59
CA SER A 104 6.97 -2.04 3.46
C SER A 104 6.14 -1.75 2.22
N TYR A 105 6.46 -2.33 1.05
CA TYR A 105 5.82 -1.94 -0.21
C TYR A 105 4.31 -2.26 -0.25
N ASP A 106 3.88 -3.24 0.52
CA ASP A 106 2.52 -3.77 0.57
C ASP A 106 2.03 -3.93 2.01
N VAL A 107 2.42 -3.02 2.89
CA VAL A 107 1.98 -2.99 4.29
C VAL A 107 1.38 -1.63 4.66
N ILE A 108 0.34 -1.65 5.49
CA ILE A 108 -0.27 -0.45 6.10
C ILE A 108 -0.46 -0.69 7.59
N PHE A 109 0.00 0.25 8.42
CA PHE A 109 -0.30 0.28 9.84
C PHE A 109 -1.64 0.97 10.12
N THR A 110 -2.40 0.46 11.08
CA THR A 110 -3.75 0.97 11.43
C THR A 110 -3.86 1.33 12.92
N SER A 111 -2.76 1.34 13.66
CA SER A 111 -2.72 1.71 15.08
C SER A 111 -1.31 2.03 15.56
N GLY A 112 -1.24 2.71 16.71
CA GLY A 112 0.02 3.11 17.34
C GLY A 112 0.59 2.12 18.37
N LYS A 113 1.74 2.50 18.93
CA LYS A 113 2.56 1.69 19.83
C LYS A 113 1.81 0.97 20.95
N ALA A 114 0.93 1.67 21.66
CA ALA A 114 0.22 1.09 22.81
C ALA A 114 -0.62 -0.13 22.42
N VAL A 115 -1.41 -0.02 21.34
CA VAL A 115 -2.27 -1.12 20.86
C VAL A 115 -1.43 -2.29 20.33
N ILE A 116 -0.33 -2.00 19.64
CA ILE A 116 0.60 -3.04 19.15
C ILE A 116 1.14 -3.87 20.32
N LEU A 117 1.64 -3.19 21.36
CA LEU A 117 2.24 -3.82 22.53
C LEU A 117 1.20 -4.55 23.39
N ASP A 118 0.00 -3.99 23.55
CA ASP A 118 -1.10 -4.63 24.26
C ASP A 118 -1.54 -5.92 23.55
N ASN A 119 -1.67 -5.89 22.21
CA ASN A 119 -1.98 -7.08 21.43
C ASN A 119 -0.88 -8.15 21.53
N PHE A 120 0.39 -7.74 21.48
CA PHE A 120 1.54 -8.64 21.66
C PHE A 120 1.54 -9.33 23.02
N ASP A 121 1.19 -8.61 24.09
CA ASP A 121 1.12 -9.18 25.44
C ASP A 121 0.08 -10.29 25.57
N THR A 122 -1.02 -10.22 24.80
CA THR A 122 -2.05 -11.26 24.84
C THR A 122 -1.56 -12.64 24.38
N PHE A 123 -0.42 -12.69 23.68
CA PHE A 123 0.13 -13.96 23.22
C PHE A 123 0.89 -14.71 24.29
N ASP A 124 1.36 -14.06 25.38
CA ASP A 124 2.28 -14.68 26.35
C ASP A 124 3.41 -15.45 25.62
N ALA A 125 4.10 -14.73 24.74
CA ALA A 125 5.13 -15.24 23.84
C ALA A 125 6.34 -14.31 23.85
N ARG A 126 7.48 -14.79 23.35
CA ARG A 126 8.65 -13.92 23.14
C ARG A 126 8.78 -13.46 21.70
N VAL A 127 8.23 -14.22 20.77
CA VAL A 127 8.17 -13.89 19.34
C VAL A 127 6.82 -14.36 18.78
N VAL A 128 6.19 -13.50 17.99
CA VAL A 128 4.92 -13.77 17.30
C VAL A 128 5.10 -13.45 15.81
N PHE A 129 4.90 -14.44 14.96
CA PHE A 129 4.85 -14.25 13.50
C PHE A 129 3.41 -14.08 13.03
N GLY A 130 3.21 -13.38 11.92
CA GLY A 130 1.97 -13.41 11.17
C GLY A 130 1.60 -14.83 10.73
N ALA A 131 0.30 -15.09 10.60
CA ALA A 131 -0.21 -16.38 10.18
C ALA A 131 -1.01 -16.27 8.88
N GLU A 132 -0.95 -17.30 8.04
CA GLU A 132 -1.69 -17.39 6.78
C GLU A 132 -2.32 -18.78 6.54
N ASP A 133 -3.15 -18.89 5.50
CA ASP A 133 -3.84 -20.13 5.12
C ASP A 133 -3.03 -21.07 4.22
N TYR A 134 -1.96 -20.56 3.61
CA TYR A 134 -1.14 -21.31 2.68
C TYR A 134 0.19 -21.72 3.30
N CYS A 135 0.50 -23.02 3.25
CA CYS A 135 1.84 -23.51 3.56
C CYS A 135 2.74 -23.26 2.34
N TRP A 136 3.46 -22.15 2.34
CA TRP A 136 4.33 -21.72 1.26
C TRP A 136 5.75 -21.47 1.79
N PRO A 137 6.83 -21.72 1.01
CA PRO A 137 6.81 -22.28 -0.35
C PRO A 137 6.67 -23.81 -0.38
N ASN A 138 7.12 -24.51 0.67
CA ASN A 138 7.10 -25.97 0.71
C ASN A 138 5.83 -26.53 1.38
N LYS A 139 4.89 -27.00 0.56
CA LYS A 139 3.61 -27.57 1.01
C LYS A 139 3.74 -28.87 1.82
N ASP A 140 4.83 -29.62 1.65
CA ASP A 140 5.03 -30.89 2.35
C ASP A 140 5.26 -30.70 3.85
N LEU A 141 5.66 -29.50 4.26
CA LEU A 141 5.84 -29.12 5.66
C LEU A 141 4.51 -28.95 6.42
N ALA A 142 3.37 -28.88 5.73
CA ALA A 142 2.07 -28.60 6.33
C ALA A 142 1.67 -29.59 7.45
N SER A 143 2.14 -30.84 7.36
CA SER A 143 1.88 -31.88 8.35
C SER A 143 2.72 -31.74 9.64
N GLN A 144 3.82 -31.01 9.57
CA GLN A 144 4.74 -30.78 10.70
C GLN A 144 4.30 -29.61 11.58
N TYR A 145 3.50 -28.69 11.04
CA TYR A 145 2.92 -27.59 11.80
C TYR A 145 2.08 -28.11 12.98
N PRO A 146 2.18 -27.48 14.17
CA PRO A 146 1.30 -27.80 15.29
C PRO A 146 -0.18 -27.73 14.90
N ARG A 147 -1.00 -28.56 15.54
CA ARG A 147 -2.45 -28.49 15.33
C ARG A 147 -2.98 -27.17 15.89
N VAL A 148 -3.60 -26.39 15.01
CA VAL A 148 -4.40 -25.22 15.37
C VAL A 148 -5.86 -25.66 15.35
N SER A 149 -6.53 -25.58 16.50
CA SER A 149 -7.95 -25.94 16.59
C SER A 149 -8.85 -24.91 15.91
N PHE A 150 -8.44 -23.63 15.95
CA PHE A 150 -9.16 -22.51 15.39
C PHE A 150 -8.18 -21.39 15.05
N GLY A 151 -8.18 -20.94 13.79
CA GLY A 151 -7.26 -19.91 13.31
C GLY A 151 -6.45 -20.31 12.08
N TYR A 152 -5.77 -19.31 11.52
CA TYR A 152 -4.77 -19.46 10.46
C TYR A 152 -3.58 -20.29 10.96
N LYS A 153 -3.03 -21.15 10.09
CA LYS A 153 -2.16 -22.25 10.53
C LYS A 153 -0.69 -22.06 10.20
N TYR A 154 -0.35 -21.42 9.10
CA TYR A 154 1.00 -21.40 8.55
C TYR A 154 1.69 -20.07 8.82
N LEU A 155 3.01 -20.06 8.92
CA LEU A 155 3.80 -18.86 9.18
C LEU A 155 3.85 -17.99 7.92
N ASN A 156 3.77 -16.66 8.10
CA ASN A 156 4.10 -15.67 7.08
C ASN A 156 5.27 -14.79 7.57
N SER A 157 6.30 -14.60 6.74
CA SER A 157 7.52 -13.85 7.12
C SER A 157 7.40 -12.33 6.97
N GLY A 158 6.38 -11.82 6.27
CA GLY A 158 6.22 -10.39 6.00
C GLY A 158 5.80 -9.56 7.21
N GLY A 159 5.57 -10.18 8.37
CA GLY A 159 5.32 -9.50 9.63
C GLY A 159 5.63 -10.37 10.85
N PHE A 160 6.44 -9.86 11.78
CA PHE A 160 6.66 -10.50 13.08
C PHE A 160 7.07 -9.48 14.15
N ILE A 161 6.78 -9.80 15.40
CA ILE A 161 7.11 -8.97 16.57
C ILE A 161 7.74 -9.82 17.67
N GLY A 162 8.76 -9.30 18.34
CA GLY A 162 9.40 -10.02 19.43
C GLY A 162 10.43 -9.21 20.19
N TYR A 163 10.96 -9.80 21.26
CA TYR A 163 12.08 -9.23 21.99
C TYR A 163 13.37 -9.32 21.19
N ALA A 164 14.14 -8.23 21.15
CA ALA A 164 15.36 -8.13 20.33
C ALA A 164 16.35 -9.30 20.51
N PRO A 165 16.63 -9.82 21.74
CA PRO A 165 17.56 -10.93 21.93
C PRO A 165 17.08 -12.24 21.31
N GLU A 166 15.76 -12.47 21.26
CA GLU A 166 15.19 -13.67 20.65
C GLU A 166 15.16 -13.56 19.13
N LEU A 167 14.80 -12.38 18.61
CA LEU A 167 14.85 -12.13 17.17
C LEU A 167 16.27 -12.28 16.63
N TYR A 168 17.28 -11.73 17.32
CA TYR A 168 18.69 -11.88 16.93
C TYR A 168 19.08 -13.37 16.84
N LYS A 169 18.76 -14.17 17.87
CA LYS A 169 19.05 -15.61 17.89
C LYS A 169 18.33 -16.40 16.78
N ILE A 170 17.14 -15.96 16.38
CA ILE A 170 16.38 -16.56 15.28
C ILE A 170 17.04 -16.22 13.94
N VAL A 171 17.39 -14.95 13.69
CA VAL A 171 18.01 -14.58 12.41
C VAL A 171 19.45 -15.11 12.29
N THR A 172 20.11 -15.46 13.40
CA THR A 172 21.44 -16.10 13.38
C THR A 172 21.40 -17.62 13.57
N SER A 173 20.24 -18.28 13.45
CA SER A 173 20.16 -19.74 13.66
C SER A 173 20.86 -20.54 12.57
N HIS A 174 20.87 -20.03 11.34
CA HIS A 174 21.52 -20.66 10.17
C HIS A 174 22.02 -19.57 9.20
N ASP A 175 22.93 -19.95 8.32
CA ASP A 175 23.33 -19.11 7.20
C ASP A 175 22.24 -19.12 6.10
N ILE A 176 22.14 -18.01 5.36
CA ILE A 176 21.18 -17.84 4.26
C ILE A 176 21.83 -16.97 3.19
N THR A 177 21.66 -17.32 1.91
CA THR A 177 22.10 -16.48 0.78
C THR A 177 21.07 -15.41 0.47
N ASN A 178 21.44 -14.40 -0.32
CA ASN A 178 20.51 -13.30 -0.64
C ASN A 178 19.28 -13.79 -1.42
N GLN A 179 19.44 -14.81 -2.27
CA GLN A 179 18.40 -15.35 -3.15
C GLN A 179 17.56 -16.47 -2.52
N ASP A 180 17.94 -16.99 -1.35
CA ASP A 180 17.14 -18.00 -0.66
C ASP A 180 15.83 -17.39 -0.14
N ASP A 181 14.86 -18.27 0.16
CA ASP A 181 13.53 -17.88 0.60
C ASP A 181 13.49 -17.51 2.09
N ASP A 182 13.08 -16.27 2.38
CA ASP A 182 12.97 -15.79 3.76
C ASP A 182 11.85 -16.52 4.55
N GLN A 183 10.72 -16.80 3.90
CA GLN A 183 9.60 -17.52 4.51
C GLN A 183 9.95 -18.97 4.87
N LEU A 184 10.69 -19.67 4.01
CA LEU A 184 11.17 -21.02 4.28
C LEU A 184 12.14 -21.02 5.46
N TYR A 185 13.07 -20.06 5.53
CA TYR A 185 13.99 -19.91 6.66
C TYR A 185 13.25 -19.83 7.99
N TYR A 186 12.28 -18.92 8.12
CA TYR A 186 11.51 -18.78 9.36
C TYR A 186 10.58 -19.97 9.61
N THR A 187 10.05 -20.61 8.56
CA THR A 187 9.25 -21.83 8.67
C THR A 187 10.08 -22.96 9.28
N GLU A 188 11.30 -23.18 8.82
CA GLU A 188 12.19 -24.23 9.36
C GLU A 188 12.53 -23.98 10.82
N VAL A 189 12.82 -22.72 11.21
CA VAL A 189 13.01 -22.34 12.62
C VAL A 189 11.76 -22.64 13.46
N TYR A 190 10.58 -22.28 12.96
CA TYR A 190 9.33 -22.50 13.70
C TYR A 190 8.97 -23.98 13.82
N LEU A 191 9.28 -24.79 12.81
CA LEU A 191 9.00 -26.22 12.81
C LEU A 191 9.97 -27.02 13.69
N ASP A 192 11.20 -26.54 13.89
CA ASP A 192 12.09 -27.06 14.92
C ASP A 192 11.45 -26.86 16.31
N LYS A 193 10.97 -27.97 16.89
CA LYS A 193 10.32 -27.98 18.19
C LYS A 193 11.21 -27.41 19.29
N GLN A 194 12.52 -27.69 19.26
CA GLN A 194 13.44 -27.22 20.30
C GLN A 194 13.61 -25.70 20.22
N LEU A 195 13.79 -25.15 19.01
CA LEU A 195 13.90 -23.71 18.82
C LEU A 195 12.59 -22.99 19.14
N ARG A 196 11.46 -23.51 18.66
CA ARG A 196 10.12 -22.97 18.93
C ARG A 196 9.82 -22.88 20.42
N GLU A 197 10.11 -23.94 21.19
CA GLU A 197 9.90 -23.96 22.64
C GLU A 197 10.91 -23.06 23.37
N LYS A 198 12.20 -23.12 22.99
CA LYS A 198 13.27 -22.32 23.60
C LYS A 198 13.04 -20.81 23.47
N TYR A 199 12.54 -20.35 22.33
CA TYR A 199 12.30 -18.93 22.06
C TYR A 199 10.82 -18.55 22.18
N SER A 200 9.95 -19.44 22.68
CA SER A 200 8.51 -19.20 22.83
C SER A 200 7.89 -18.52 21.60
N ILE A 201 8.08 -19.15 20.44
CA ILE A 201 7.60 -18.65 19.15
C ILE A 201 6.14 -19.08 18.97
N LYS A 202 5.26 -18.12 18.68
CA LYS A 202 3.85 -18.35 18.35
C LYS A 202 3.50 -17.74 16.99
N LEU A 203 2.36 -18.17 16.45
CA LEU A 203 1.75 -17.56 15.27
C LEU A 203 0.53 -16.76 15.70
N ASP A 204 0.29 -15.63 15.05
CA ASP A 204 -0.92 -14.83 15.18
C ASP A 204 -2.09 -15.48 14.43
N THR A 205 -2.56 -16.61 14.95
CA THR A 205 -3.57 -17.44 14.28
C THR A 205 -4.94 -16.78 14.17
N GLN A 206 -5.16 -15.61 14.79
CA GLN A 206 -6.45 -14.90 14.80
C GLN A 206 -6.34 -13.47 14.26
N ALA A 207 -5.23 -13.13 13.61
CA ALA A 207 -4.96 -11.78 13.09
C ALA A 207 -5.26 -10.67 14.11
N LYS A 208 -4.73 -10.79 15.32
CA LYS A 208 -4.80 -9.72 16.33
C LYS A 208 -3.84 -8.59 16.03
N ILE A 209 -2.68 -8.93 15.47
CA ILE A 209 -1.63 -8.00 15.08
C ILE A 209 -1.56 -7.93 13.56
N PHE A 210 -1.37 -9.07 12.90
CA PHE A 210 -1.07 -9.16 11.48
C PHE A 210 -2.25 -9.75 10.71
N GLN A 211 -2.77 -9.00 9.74
CA GLN A 211 -3.73 -9.49 8.76
C GLN A 211 -3.05 -9.62 7.41
N ASN A 212 -2.75 -10.86 7.03
CA ASN A 212 -2.36 -11.19 5.66
C ASN A 212 -3.64 -11.25 4.81
N LEU A 213 -3.61 -10.76 3.57
CA LEU A 213 -4.82 -10.70 2.73
C LEU A 213 -4.95 -11.91 1.79
N ASN A 214 -3.84 -12.55 1.42
CA ASN A 214 -3.87 -13.71 0.52
C ASN A 214 -4.62 -14.88 1.15
N GLY A 215 -5.70 -15.33 0.51
CA GLY A 215 -6.60 -16.37 1.04
C GLY A 215 -7.60 -15.88 2.10
N GLN A 216 -7.40 -14.69 2.66
CA GLN A 216 -8.13 -14.18 3.84
C GLN A 216 -8.94 -12.91 3.57
N PHE A 217 -8.95 -12.42 2.32
CA PHE A 217 -9.66 -11.19 1.97
C PHE A 217 -11.17 -11.22 2.28
N ALA A 218 -11.79 -12.41 2.27
CA ALA A 218 -13.21 -12.57 2.58
C ALA A 218 -13.50 -12.46 4.09
N ASP A 219 -12.48 -12.59 4.93
CA ASP A 219 -12.61 -12.52 6.39
C ASP A 219 -12.62 -11.07 6.88
N VAL A 220 -12.19 -10.12 6.05
CA VAL A 220 -12.05 -8.72 6.44
C VAL A 220 -13.19 -7.83 5.94
N SER A 221 -13.54 -6.83 6.74
CA SER A 221 -14.49 -5.79 6.37
C SER A 221 -14.04 -4.43 6.87
N MET A 222 -14.32 -3.37 6.10
CA MET A 222 -14.12 -2.00 6.55
C MET A 222 -15.27 -1.59 7.47
N LYS A 223 -14.92 -1.21 8.69
CA LYS A 223 -15.82 -0.58 9.65
C LYS A 223 -15.55 0.92 9.65
N ILE A 224 -16.50 1.67 9.12
CA ILE A 224 -16.48 3.13 9.13
C ILE A 224 -16.90 3.58 10.54
N GLY A 225 -15.97 4.17 11.29
CA GLY A 225 -16.21 4.77 12.60
C GLY A 225 -16.20 6.28 12.53
N GLU A 226 -16.45 6.93 13.68
CA GLU A 226 -16.25 8.37 13.83
C GLU A 226 -14.75 8.69 13.79
N GLY A 227 -14.30 9.44 12.78
CA GLY A 227 -12.92 9.95 12.67
C GLY A 227 -11.85 8.96 12.21
N ASP A 228 -12.17 7.69 11.94
CA ASP A 228 -11.26 6.73 11.30
C ASP A 228 -12.02 5.57 10.63
N VAL A 229 -11.41 4.97 9.60
CA VAL A 229 -11.88 3.73 8.98
C VAL A 229 -10.99 2.59 9.45
N GLN A 230 -11.60 1.63 10.14
CA GLN A 230 -10.91 0.46 10.66
C GLN A 230 -11.17 -0.74 9.78
N ILE A 231 -10.23 -1.68 9.76
CA ILE A 231 -10.45 -3.00 9.20
C ILE A 231 -10.68 -3.99 10.34
N VAL A 232 -11.71 -4.82 10.19
CA VAL A 232 -12.10 -5.82 11.17
C VAL A 232 -12.02 -7.19 10.51
N ASN A 233 -11.31 -8.12 11.13
CA ASN A 233 -11.44 -9.52 10.81
C ASN A 233 -12.75 -10.03 11.43
N THR A 234 -13.73 -10.29 10.58
CA THR A 234 -15.09 -10.67 10.97
C THR A 234 -15.19 -12.12 11.44
N VAL A 235 -14.25 -12.99 11.06
CA VAL A 235 -14.21 -14.39 11.52
C VAL A 235 -13.76 -14.47 12.98
N TYR A 236 -12.74 -13.70 13.33
CA TYR A 236 -12.14 -13.72 14.68
C TYR A 236 -12.54 -12.54 15.56
N GLN A 237 -13.29 -11.59 15.01
CA GLN A 237 -13.74 -10.37 15.70
C GLN A 237 -12.56 -9.56 16.26
N THR A 238 -11.49 -9.47 15.47
CA THR A 238 -10.26 -8.73 15.80
C THR A 238 -10.12 -7.49 14.94
N THR A 239 -9.36 -6.51 15.45
CA THR A 239 -8.99 -5.30 14.72
C THR A 239 -7.46 -5.32 14.53
N PRO A 240 -6.97 -5.94 13.44
CA PRO A 240 -5.54 -6.07 13.18
C PRO A 240 -4.88 -4.70 13.02
N VAL A 241 -3.62 -4.61 13.44
CA VAL A 241 -2.83 -3.36 13.46
C VAL A 241 -1.86 -3.23 12.29
N VAL A 242 -1.57 -4.32 11.60
CA VAL A 242 -0.70 -4.40 10.41
C VAL A 242 -1.45 -5.17 9.32
N ILE A 243 -1.70 -4.51 8.19
CA ILE A 243 -2.40 -5.09 7.04
C ILE A 243 -1.39 -5.34 5.94
N HIS A 244 -1.24 -6.59 5.55
CA HIS A 244 -0.23 -7.05 4.60
C HIS A 244 -0.90 -7.60 3.35
N GLY A 245 -0.71 -6.90 2.22
CA GLY A 245 -1.21 -7.30 0.90
C GLY A 245 -0.36 -8.38 0.25
N ASN A 246 -0.03 -9.46 0.96
CA ASN A 246 0.86 -10.50 0.48
C ASN A 246 0.36 -11.18 -0.81
N GLY A 247 1.29 -11.71 -1.61
CA GLY A 247 0.98 -12.39 -2.88
C GLY A 247 0.13 -11.54 -3.84
N PRO A 248 -0.94 -12.07 -4.45
CA PRO A 248 -1.72 -11.42 -5.50
C PRO A 248 -2.72 -10.35 -4.97
N THR A 249 -2.60 -9.91 -3.72
CA THR A 249 -3.59 -9.02 -3.08
C THR A 249 -3.20 -7.55 -3.04
N LYS A 250 -2.18 -7.15 -3.80
CA LYS A 250 -1.69 -5.76 -3.89
C LYS A 250 -2.79 -4.76 -4.29
N VAL A 251 -3.62 -5.12 -5.28
CA VAL A 251 -4.73 -4.27 -5.75
C VAL A 251 -5.81 -4.11 -4.67
N LEU A 252 -6.11 -5.19 -3.94
CA LEU A 252 -7.02 -5.11 -2.80
C LEU A 252 -6.46 -4.20 -1.70
N LEU A 253 -5.17 -4.33 -1.38
CA LEU A 253 -4.52 -3.44 -0.42
C LEU A 253 -4.56 -1.98 -0.89
N ASN A 254 -4.39 -1.71 -2.18
CA ASN A 254 -4.55 -0.36 -2.74
C ASN A 254 -5.95 0.19 -2.48
N SER A 255 -7.00 -0.63 -2.68
CA SER A 255 -8.39 -0.25 -2.38
C SER A 255 -8.60 0.05 -0.89
N LEU A 256 -8.07 -0.79 0.01
CA LEU A 256 -8.15 -0.57 1.45
C LEU A 256 -7.35 0.68 1.87
N GLY A 257 -6.18 0.89 1.29
CA GLY A 257 -5.29 2.02 1.60
C GLY A 257 -5.86 3.39 1.27
N ASN A 258 -6.89 3.46 0.41
CA ASN A 258 -7.65 4.69 0.18
C ASN A 258 -8.43 5.15 1.42
N TYR A 259 -8.66 4.26 2.39
CA TYR A 259 -9.46 4.52 3.59
C TYR A 259 -8.63 4.42 4.87
N LEU A 260 -7.82 3.36 4.98
CA LEU A 260 -7.04 3.06 6.17
C LEU A 260 -5.99 4.13 6.48
N ALA A 261 -5.54 4.17 7.73
CA ALA A 261 -4.59 5.15 8.24
C ALA A 261 -5.07 6.60 7.98
N LYS A 262 -6.36 6.85 8.19
CA LYS A 262 -6.99 8.15 7.96
C LYS A 262 -6.68 8.72 6.58
N SER A 263 -6.66 7.88 5.54
CA SER A 263 -6.57 8.37 4.15
C SER A 263 -7.86 9.07 3.74
N TRP A 264 -9.00 8.51 4.18
CA TRP A 264 -10.34 9.07 3.99
C TRP A 264 -11.18 8.85 5.24
N THR A 265 -11.93 9.87 5.66
CA THR A 265 -12.90 9.77 6.76
C THR A 265 -14.28 10.28 6.32
N PRO A 266 -15.38 9.82 6.93
CA PRO A 266 -16.71 10.34 6.65
C PRO A 266 -16.85 11.85 6.91
N GLU A 267 -16.15 12.36 7.91
CA GLU A 267 -16.27 13.75 8.36
C GLU A 267 -15.42 14.71 7.52
N ASP A 268 -14.20 14.31 7.15
CA ASP A 268 -13.22 15.19 6.51
C ASP A 268 -12.99 14.89 5.02
N GLY A 269 -13.50 13.76 4.52
CA GLY A 269 -13.22 13.27 3.17
C GLY A 269 -11.77 12.80 3.03
N CYS A 270 -11.21 12.92 1.83
CA CYS A 270 -9.85 12.48 1.54
C CYS A 270 -8.76 13.38 2.15
N LEU A 271 -8.26 13.00 3.32
CA LEU A 271 -7.11 13.63 3.99
C LEU A 271 -5.80 13.36 3.23
N ALA A 272 -5.60 12.16 2.68
CA ALA A 272 -4.41 11.87 1.87
C ALA A 272 -4.34 12.72 0.58
N CYS A 273 -5.46 13.24 0.10
CA CYS A 273 -5.51 14.03 -1.13
C CYS A 273 -4.99 15.45 -0.96
N ILE A 274 -4.94 15.98 0.28
CA ILE A 274 -4.42 17.33 0.56
C ILE A 274 -2.92 17.34 0.89
N GLU A 275 -2.34 16.16 1.13
CA GLU A 275 -0.92 15.98 1.41
C GLU A 275 -0.06 16.13 0.14
N ASP A 276 1.14 16.69 0.33
CA ASP A 276 2.15 16.92 -0.70
C ASP A 276 1.66 17.72 -1.92
N LYS A 277 0.59 18.52 -1.73
CA LYS A 277 0.09 19.41 -2.78
C LYS A 277 1.14 20.45 -3.14
N LYS A 278 1.29 20.66 -4.45
CA LYS A 278 2.11 21.75 -5.00
C LYS A 278 1.23 22.97 -5.24
N ASP A 279 1.61 24.12 -4.67
CA ASP A 279 0.90 25.37 -4.95
C ASP A 279 1.34 25.94 -6.31
N ILE A 280 0.74 25.42 -7.38
CA ILE A 280 0.96 25.92 -8.74
C ILE A 280 0.55 27.40 -8.85
N GLY A 281 -0.45 27.85 -8.07
CA GLY A 281 -0.95 29.22 -8.14
C GLY A 281 0.00 30.25 -7.52
N ALA A 282 0.86 29.83 -6.60
CA ALA A 282 1.91 30.68 -6.03
C ALA A 282 3.13 30.85 -6.95
N LEU A 283 3.29 30.02 -7.98
CA LEU A 283 4.38 30.14 -8.95
C LEU A 283 4.14 31.32 -9.90
N ASN A 284 5.20 31.93 -10.41
CA ASN A 284 5.04 32.82 -11.56
C ASN A 284 4.67 31.98 -12.79
N LYS A 285 3.81 32.50 -13.68
CA LYS A 285 3.39 31.79 -14.90
C LYS A 285 4.55 31.27 -15.78
N LYS A 286 5.71 31.93 -15.75
CA LYS A 286 6.93 31.51 -16.46
C LYS A 286 7.57 30.23 -15.88
N ASP A 287 7.32 29.96 -14.60
CA ASP A 287 7.90 28.87 -13.81
C ASP A 287 6.91 27.69 -13.67
N TYR A 288 5.74 27.78 -14.32
CA TYR A 288 4.75 26.70 -14.37
C TYR A 288 5.33 25.46 -15.06
N PRO A 289 4.99 24.22 -14.66
CA PRO A 289 5.42 23.02 -15.37
C PRO A 289 5.18 23.08 -16.89
N VAL A 290 6.11 22.58 -17.68
CA VAL A 290 5.94 22.40 -19.13
C VAL A 290 5.03 21.20 -19.36
N VAL A 291 3.94 21.39 -20.08
CA VAL A 291 2.97 20.34 -20.35
C VAL A 291 2.96 20.00 -21.84
N LEU A 292 3.06 18.71 -22.18
CA LEU A 292 2.62 18.23 -23.49
C LEU A 292 1.14 17.86 -23.41
N LEU A 293 0.28 18.64 -24.06
CA LEU A 293 -1.13 18.30 -24.25
C LEU A 293 -1.25 17.43 -25.50
N ALA A 294 -1.60 16.15 -25.32
CA ALA A 294 -1.78 15.20 -26.40
C ALA A 294 -3.28 14.88 -26.57
N VAL A 295 -3.85 15.21 -27.73
CA VAL A 295 -5.26 15.01 -28.07
C VAL A 295 -5.40 13.86 -29.07
N PHE A 296 -6.22 12.86 -28.74
CA PHE A 296 -6.40 11.62 -29.51
C PHE A 296 -7.84 11.46 -30.02
N ILE A 297 -8.03 11.40 -31.33
CA ILE A 297 -9.34 11.26 -31.99
C ILE A 297 -9.33 9.94 -32.78
N GLU A 298 -9.67 8.86 -32.08
CA GLU A 298 -9.46 7.48 -32.55
C GLU A 298 -10.75 6.78 -32.99
N LYS A 299 -11.89 7.46 -32.85
CA LYS A 299 -13.22 6.96 -33.28
C LYS A 299 -14.14 8.12 -33.65
N PRO A 300 -15.22 7.89 -34.41
CA PRO A 300 -16.18 8.95 -34.73
C PRO A 300 -16.84 9.50 -33.47
N VAL A 301 -16.46 10.72 -33.08
CA VAL A 301 -17.02 11.43 -31.92
C VAL A 301 -18.02 12.52 -32.35
N PRO A 302 -19.25 12.58 -31.79
CA PRO A 302 -20.14 13.72 -31.97
C PRO A 302 -19.69 14.93 -31.16
N PHE A 303 -20.06 16.15 -31.58
CA PHE A 303 -19.71 17.41 -30.87
C PHE A 303 -18.19 17.63 -30.69
N LEU A 304 -17.40 17.17 -31.66
CA LEU A 304 -15.94 17.28 -31.62
C LEU A 304 -15.48 18.75 -31.67
N GLU A 305 -16.19 19.62 -32.37
CA GLU A 305 -15.88 21.05 -32.43
C GLU A 305 -15.95 21.68 -31.03
N GLU A 306 -17.01 21.40 -30.28
CA GLU A 306 -17.20 21.86 -28.91
C GLU A 306 -16.17 21.26 -27.95
N MET A 307 -15.73 20.01 -28.18
CA MET A 307 -14.64 19.42 -27.42
C MET A 307 -13.32 20.18 -27.66
N LEU A 308 -12.96 20.38 -28.94
CA LEU A 308 -11.72 21.06 -29.33
C LEU A 308 -11.70 22.51 -28.83
N GLU A 309 -12.84 23.20 -28.81
CA GLU A 309 -12.98 24.51 -28.20
C GLU A 309 -12.72 24.48 -26.69
N LYS A 310 -13.27 23.50 -25.96
CA LYS A 310 -13.00 23.34 -24.51
C LYS A 310 -11.52 23.07 -24.23
N VAL A 311 -10.86 22.26 -25.06
CA VAL A 311 -9.40 22.03 -24.97
C VAL A 311 -8.62 23.32 -25.22
N ALA A 312 -8.98 24.09 -26.24
CA ALA A 312 -8.39 25.40 -26.51
C ALA A 312 -8.59 26.38 -25.34
N ASN A 313 -9.74 26.30 -24.65
CA ASN A 313 -10.11 27.17 -23.53
C ASN A 313 -9.58 26.74 -22.14
N LEU A 314 -8.80 25.65 -22.04
CA LEU A 314 -8.08 25.32 -20.80
C LEU A 314 -7.25 26.53 -20.33
N SER A 315 -7.37 26.88 -19.05
CA SER A 315 -6.82 28.12 -18.47
C SER A 315 -5.29 28.14 -18.32
N TYR A 316 -4.65 27.00 -18.56
CA TYR A 316 -3.20 26.85 -18.45
C TYR A 316 -2.47 27.70 -19.52
N PRO A 317 -1.37 28.40 -19.18
CA PRO A 317 -0.69 29.28 -20.13
C PRO A 317 -0.20 28.52 -21.36
N LYS A 318 -0.66 28.90 -22.57
CA LYS A 318 -0.25 28.26 -23.82
C LYS A 318 1.26 28.31 -24.04
N GLN A 319 1.94 29.37 -23.57
CA GLN A 319 3.41 29.48 -23.63
C GLN A 319 4.16 28.46 -22.75
N ARG A 320 3.44 27.66 -21.95
CA ARG A 320 3.96 26.53 -21.17
C ARG A 320 3.41 25.18 -21.67
N MET A 321 2.78 25.16 -22.85
CA MET A 321 2.19 23.97 -23.43
C MET A 321 2.75 23.70 -24.82
N ASP A 322 3.11 22.44 -25.07
CA ASP A 322 3.21 21.86 -26.40
C ASP A 322 1.89 21.17 -26.72
N LEU A 323 1.41 21.26 -27.97
CA LEU A 323 0.19 20.60 -28.44
C LEU A 323 0.55 19.53 -29.46
N LEU A 324 0.11 18.29 -29.21
CA LEU A 324 0.23 17.16 -30.11
C LEU A 324 -1.15 16.60 -30.40
N VAL A 325 -1.50 16.43 -31.67
CA VAL A 325 -2.83 15.97 -32.09
C VAL A 325 -2.68 14.73 -32.96
N HIS A 326 -3.44 13.68 -32.67
CA HIS A 326 -3.61 12.54 -33.55
C HIS A 326 -5.09 12.38 -33.87
N ASN A 327 -5.39 12.27 -35.16
CA ASN A 327 -6.72 11.97 -35.66
C ASN A 327 -6.63 10.79 -36.63
N GLN A 328 -7.30 9.71 -36.31
CA GLN A 328 -7.40 8.52 -37.17
C GLN A 328 -8.68 8.52 -38.02
N ILE A 329 -9.54 9.53 -37.85
CA ILE A 329 -10.91 9.52 -38.36
C ILE A 329 -11.05 10.48 -39.53
N GLU A 330 -11.18 9.90 -40.74
CA GLU A 330 -11.30 10.66 -41.99
C GLU A 330 -12.50 11.62 -41.97
N LEU A 331 -13.61 11.23 -41.32
CA LEU A 331 -14.79 12.09 -41.15
C LEU A 331 -14.45 13.43 -40.46
N HIS A 332 -13.48 13.42 -39.54
CA HIS A 332 -13.10 14.57 -38.72
C HIS A 332 -11.90 15.33 -39.27
N LYS A 333 -11.34 14.89 -40.40
CA LYS A 333 -10.05 15.38 -40.92
C LYS A 333 -10.03 16.86 -41.22
N GLU A 334 -11.02 17.36 -41.94
CA GLU A 334 -11.09 18.77 -42.30
C GLU A 334 -11.24 19.66 -41.05
N LEU A 335 -12.13 19.29 -40.14
CA LEU A 335 -12.34 19.99 -38.87
C LEU A 335 -11.06 20.04 -38.03
N VAL A 336 -10.39 18.89 -37.85
CA VAL A 336 -9.18 18.80 -37.02
C VAL A 336 -8.03 19.57 -37.66
N ASN A 337 -7.80 19.44 -38.97
CA ASN A 337 -6.72 20.16 -39.64
C ASN A 337 -6.92 21.68 -39.52
N ASN A 338 -8.13 22.18 -39.79
CA ASN A 338 -8.45 23.61 -39.64
C ASN A 338 -8.25 24.10 -38.20
N TRP A 339 -8.64 23.28 -37.20
CA TRP A 339 -8.44 23.63 -35.80
C TRP A 339 -6.96 23.66 -35.41
N VAL A 340 -6.17 22.67 -35.85
CA VAL A 340 -4.71 22.60 -35.61
C VAL A 340 -4.01 23.82 -36.20
N GLU A 341 -4.30 24.18 -37.46
CA GLU A 341 -3.75 25.36 -38.12
C GLU A 341 -4.07 26.64 -37.33
N ALA A 342 -5.29 26.77 -36.80
CA ALA A 342 -5.65 27.89 -35.94
C ALA A 342 -4.85 27.92 -34.61
N GLN A 343 -4.50 26.76 -34.05
CA GLN A 343 -3.72 26.67 -32.82
C GLN A 343 -2.26 27.07 -33.00
N GLU A 344 -1.69 27.01 -34.21
CA GLU A 344 -0.30 27.45 -34.47
C GLU A 344 -0.07 28.91 -34.09
N SER A 345 -1.12 29.75 -34.20
CA SER A 345 -1.08 31.16 -33.84
C SER A 345 -1.58 31.45 -32.41
N ALA A 346 -1.98 30.43 -31.64
CA ALA A 346 -2.56 30.57 -30.30
C ALA A 346 -1.52 30.75 -29.18
N GLY A 347 -0.23 30.73 -29.51
CA GLY A 347 0.87 30.96 -28.57
C GLY A 347 1.32 29.73 -27.78
N TYR A 348 1.03 28.51 -28.29
CA TYR A 348 1.69 27.28 -27.84
C TYR A 348 3.20 27.33 -28.11
N ARG A 349 3.98 26.58 -27.32
CA ARG A 349 5.42 26.40 -27.57
C ARG A 349 5.69 25.67 -28.89
N SER A 350 4.88 24.65 -29.15
CA SER A 350 4.86 23.92 -30.42
C SER A 350 3.46 23.35 -30.65
N VAL A 351 3.10 23.19 -31.92
CA VAL A 351 1.87 22.53 -32.37
C VAL A 351 2.28 21.49 -33.41
N GLN A 352 1.89 20.25 -33.20
CA GLN A 352 2.24 19.14 -34.07
C GLN A 352 1.02 18.25 -34.30
N GLN A 353 0.86 17.78 -35.53
CA GLN A 353 -0.11 16.77 -35.88
C GLN A 353 0.61 15.49 -36.31
N GLN A 354 0.23 14.38 -35.69
CA GLN A 354 0.78 13.06 -36.00
C GLN A 354 0.24 12.51 -37.33
N PRO A 355 0.95 11.60 -38.00
CA PRO A 355 0.45 10.94 -39.20
C PRO A 355 -0.88 10.21 -38.98
N TYR A 356 -1.80 10.36 -39.94
CA TYR A 356 -3.16 9.80 -39.90
C TYR A 356 -3.25 8.27 -39.90
N ASP A 357 -2.22 7.60 -40.42
CA ASP A 357 -2.18 6.15 -40.63
C ASP A 357 -1.57 5.38 -39.44
N LEU A 358 -1.17 6.09 -38.38
CA LEU A 358 -0.71 5.45 -37.16
C LEU A 358 -1.85 4.69 -36.48
N LYS A 359 -1.51 3.55 -35.88
CA LYS A 359 -2.39 2.90 -34.92
C LYS A 359 -2.40 3.72 -33.64
N GLU A 360 -3.55 3.81 -32.98
CA GLU A 360 -3.73 4.54 -31.71
C GLU A 360 -2.57 4.30 -30.71
N TRP A 361 -2.21 3.04 -30.44
CA TRP A 361 -1.16 2.72 -29.48
C TRP A 361 0.23 3.25 -29.88
N HIS A 362 0.53 3.31 -31.19
CA HIS A 362 1.76 3.95 -31.68
C HIS A 362 1.71 5.47 -31.49
N ALA A 363 0.55 6.09 -31.75
CA ALA A 363 0.39 7.53 -31.56
C ALA A 363 0.49 7.94 -30.07
N ARG A 364 -0.03 7.11 -29.16
CA ARG A 364 0.07 7.31 -27.71
C ARG A 364 1.51 7.10 -27.20
N ASN A 365 2.20 6.06 -27.67
CA ASN A 365 3.63 5.87 -27.34
C ASN A 365 4.49 7.02 -27.86
N ASN A 366 4.24 7.48 -29.09
CA ASN A 366 4.95 8.64 -29.63
C ASN A 366 4.71 9.92 -28.81
N ALA A 367 3.53 10.10 -28.21
CA ALA A 367 3.31 11.23 -27.30
C ALA A 367 4.23 11.17 -26.07
N VAL A 368 4.48 9.98 -25.51
CA VAL A 368 5.47 9.80 -24.43
C VAL A 368 6.87 10.18 -24.92
N ASP A 369 7.28 9.66 -26.09
CA ASP A 369 8.60 9.95 -26.67
C ASP A 369 8.80 11.43 -26.96
N VAL A 370 7.78 12.11 -27.49
CA VAL A 370 7.79 13.56 -27.73
C VAL A 370 7.92 14.33 -26.42
N CYS A 371 7.21 13.90 -25.37
CA CYS A 371 7.28 14.53 -24.06
C CYS A 371 8.70 14.45 -23.48
N LEU A 372 9.30 13.25 -23.51
CA LEU A 372 10.67 13.02 -23.05
C LEU A 372 11.69 13.80 -23.88
N LYS A 373 11.53 13.84 -25.21
CA LYS A 373 12.42 14.57 -26.11
C LYS A 373 12.35 16.09 -25.92
N ASN A 374 11.17 16.62 -25.63
CA ASN A 374 10.94 18.05 -25.42
C ASN A 374 11.25 18.52 -24.00
N ASP A 375 11.73 17.63 -23.13
CA ASP A 375 11.96 17.91 -21.70
C ASP A 375 10.69 18.48 -21.05
N CYS A 376 9.55 17.85 -21.35
CA CYS A 376 8.28 18.18 -20.71
C CYS A 376 8.33 17.74 -19.24
N ASP A 377 7.62 18.47 -18.36
CA ASP A 377 7.43 18.03 -16.99
C ASP A 377 6.25 17.04 -16.88
N VAL A 378 5.22 17.20 -17.73
CA VAL A 378 3.96 16.44 -17.66
C VAL A 378 3.38 16.14 -19.04
N LEU A 379 2.94 14.90 -19.23
CA LEU A 379 2.07 14.50 -20.34
C LEU A 379 0.60 14.57 -19.91
N PHE A 380 -0.20 15.40 -20.59
CA PHE A 380 -1.65 15.46 -20.41
C PHE A 380 -2.35 14.84 -21.62
N SER A 381 -2.72 13.56 -21.48
CA SER A 381 -3.39 12.76 -22.52
C SER A 381 -4.90 12.95 -22.47
N VAL A 382 -5.50 13.36 -23.58
CA VAL A 382 -6.92 13.70 -23.70
C VAL A 382 -7.54 12.97 -24.89
N ASP A 383 -8.65 12.28 -24.65
CA ASP A 383 -9.38 11.57 -25.69
C ASP A 383 -10.49 12.43 -26.30
N GLY A 384 -10.84 12.12 -27.56
CA GLY A 384 -11.84 12.77 -28.40
C GLY A 384 -13.19 13.05 -27.74
N GLU A 385 -13.57 12.20 -26.78
CA GLU A 385 -14.88 12.19 -26.12
C GLU A 385 -14.94 13.03 -24.84
N VAL A 386 -13.81 13.57 -24.39
CA VAL A 386 -13.69 14.24 -23.10
C VAL A 386 -14.09 15.72 -23.23
N HIS A 387 -15.12 16.13 -22.50
CA HIS A 387 -15.52 17.54 -22.41
C HIS A 387 -15.11 18.15 -21.06
N PHE A 388 -14.12 19.05 -21.07
CA PHE A 388 -13.69 19.79 -19.87
C PHE A 388 -14.62 20.99 -19.61
N ASP A 389 -15.66 20.79 -18.81
CA ASP A 389 -16.54 21.90 -18.38
C ASP A 389 -15.84 22.84 -17.39
N ASN A 390 -14.82 22.35 -16.70
CA ASN A 390 -13.95 23.17 -15.85
C ASN A 390 -12.63 23.49 -16.58
N PRO A 391 -12.38 24.74 -16.98
CA PRO A 391 -11.16 25.13 -17.69
C PRO A 391 -9.89 25.00 -16.84
N ASP A 392 -10.02 24.94 -15.50
CA ASP A 392 -8.89 24.79 -14.57
C ASP A 392 -8.47 23.34 -14.33
N THR A 393 -9.08 22.37 -15.03
CA THR A 393 -8.86 20.92 -14.80
C THR A 393 -7.37 20.56 -14.78
N LEU A 394 -6.58 20.99 -15.78
CA LEU A 394 -5.15 20.72 -15.84
C LEU A 394 -4.40 21.29 -14.62
N THR A 395 -4.68 22.55 -14.25
CA THR A 395 -4.05 23.16 -13.07
C THR A 395 -4.43 22.45 -11.78
N LEU A 396 -5.69 22.00 -11.65
CA LEU A 396 -6.16 21.24 -10.48
C LEU A 396 -5.43 19.90 -10.37
N LEU A 397 -5.29 19.16 -11.47
CA LEU A 397 -4.55 17.89 -11.49
C LEU A 397 -3.08 18.09 -11.10
N LEU A 398 -2.41 19.10 -11.66
CA LEU A 398 -1.01 19.41 -11.35
C LEU A 398 -0.79 19.80 -9.89
N LYS A 399 -1.77 20.46 -9.24
CA LYS A 399 -1.69 20.81 -7.81
C LYS A 399 -1.61 19.59 -6.91
N HIS A 400 -2.16 18.45 -7.32
CA HIS A 400 -2.12 17.24 -6.51
C HIS A 400 -0.76 16.54 -6.53
N ASN A 401 0.18 16.90 -7.41
CA ASN A 401 1.56 16.40 -7.38
C ASN A 401 1.63 14.86 -7.25
N ARG A 402 0.98 14.16 -8.18
CA ARG A 402 0.98 12.69 -8.25
C ARG A 402 1.66 12.23 -9.55
N PRO A 403 2.39 11.11 -9.56
CA PRO A 403 3.04 10.60 -10.78
C PRO A 403 2.05 10.33 -11.91
N VAL A 404 0.88 9.78 -11.58
CA VAL A 404 -0.23 9.55 -12.50
C VAL A 404 -1.52 9.96 -11.80
N LEU A 405 -2.31 10.80 -12.45
CA LEU A 405 -3.62 11.24 -11.96
C LEU A 405 -4.57 11.48 -13.12
N ALA A 406 -5.80 11.01 -12.97
CA ALA A 406 -6.87 11.22 -13.95
C ALA A 406 -8.01 12.02 -13.32
N ALA A 407 -8.67 12.84 -14.14
CA ALA A 407 -9.94 13.43 -13.75
C ALA A 407 -11.04 12.37 -13.87
N MET A 408 -11.83 12.21 -12.81
CA MET A 408 -13.04 11.39 -12.86
C MET A 408 -14.08 12.10 -13.72
N MET A 409 -14.56 11.43 -14.76
CA MET A 409 -15.66 11.90 -15.60
C MET A 409 -16.71 10.80 -15.70
N THR A 410 -17.97 11.17 -15.56
CA THR A 410 -19.10 10.26 -15.63
C THR A 410 -19.94 10.57 -16.87
N ARG A 411 -20.45 9.53 -17.51
CA ARG A 411 -21.43 9.70 -18.57
C ARG A 411 -22.76 10.11 -17.96
N ASP A 412 -23.33 11.22 -18.45
CA ASP A 412 -24.56 11.79 -17.89
C ASP A 412 -25.70 10.75 -17.84
N GLY A 413 -26.38 10.71 -16.69
CA GLY A 413 -27.45 9.76 -16.39
C GLY A 413 -27.05 8.27 -16.34
N GLN A 414 -25.76 7.93 -16.35
CA GLN A 414 -25.27 6.54 -16.37
C GLN A 414 -24.20 6.29 -15.31
N ALA A 415 -23.96 5.01 -15.02
CA ALA A 415 -22.91 4.60 -14.07
C ALA A 415 -21.51 4.53 -14.71
N TRP A 416 -21.36 4.73 -16.02
CA TRP A 416 -20.06 4.60 -16.70
C TRP A 416 -19.18 5.82 -16.44
N SER A 417 -17.91 5.59 -16.16
CA SER A 417 -16.93 6.64 -15.89
C SER A 417 -15.57 6.30 -16.49
N THR A 418 -14.61 7.21 -16.33
CA THR A 418 -13.23 7.09 -16.85
C THR A 418 -12.31 6.18 -16.01
N PHE A 419 -12.81 5.48 -14.99
CA PHE A 419 -11.99 4.59 -14.16
C PHE A 419 -12.69 3.27 -13.83
N TRP A 420 -11.91 2.26 -13.49
CA TRP A 420 -12.37 1.02 -12.86
C TRP A 420 -11.90 0.99 -11.42
N GLY A 421 -12.80 0.70 -10.48
CA GLY A 421 -12.44 0.54 -9.07
C GLY A 421 -11.85 -0.84 -8.73
N ALA A 422 -12.03 -1.84 -9.61
CA ALA A 422 -11.51 -3.18 -9.43
C ALA A 422 -11.23 -3.88 -10.78
N VAL A 423 -10.45 -4.96 -10.72
CA VAL A 423 -10.21 -5.89 -11.83
C VAL A 423 -10.53 -7.31 -11.39
N ASN A 424 -10.98 -8.15 -12.31
CA ASN A 424 -11.14 -9.58 -12.06
C ASN A 424 -9.79 -10.33 -12.22
N ASP A 425 -9.79 -11.64 -11.95
CA ASP A 425 -8.59 -12.48 -12.02
C ASP A 425 -7.96 -12.57 -13.42
N GLU A 426 -8.71 -12.20 -14.47
CA GLU A 426 -8.25 -12.17 -15.87
C GLU A 426 -7.74 -10.77 -16.28
N GLY A 427 -7.77 -9.78 -15.38
CA GLY A 427 -7.36 -8.40 -15.65
C GLY A 427 -8.41 -7.55 -16.37
N PHE A 428 -9.65 -8.01 -16.45
CA PHE A 428 -10.78 -7.25 -17.02
C PHE A 428 -11.57 -6.50 -15.95
N TYR A 429 -12.51 -5.66 -16.40
CA TYR A 429 -13.37 -4.86 -15.54
C TYR A 429 -14.08 -5.70 -14.47
N ALA A 430 -13.97 -5.23 -13.23
CA ALA A 430 -14.85 -5.59 -12.13
C ALA A 430 -15.33 -4.30 -11.44
N ARG A 431 -16.54 -4.36 -10.87
CA ARG A 431 -17.06 -3.24 -10.07
C ARG A 431 -16.56 -3.38 -8.64
N SER A 432 -15.89 -2.35 -8.10
CA SER A 432 -15.56 -2.29 -6.68
C SER A 432 -16.79 -1.97 -5.84
N ASN A 433 -16.75 -2.34 -4.55
CA ASN A 433 -17.86 -2.12 -3.62
C ASN A 433 -18.20 -0.64 -3.41
N ASP A 434 -17.23 0.26 -3.60
CA ASP A 434 -17.33 1.71 -3.42
C ASP A 434 -17.48 2.49 -4.73
N TYR A 435 -17.51 1.83 -5.88
CA TYR A 435 -17.54 2.49 -7.19
C TYR A 435 -18.68 3.49 -7.34
N MET A 436 -19.89 3.10 -6.91
CA MET A 436 -21.08 3.97 -7.01
C MET A 436 -21.01 5.13 -6.02
N ASP A 437 -20.35 4.96 -4.88
CA ASP A 437 -20.17 6.06 -3.93
C ASP A 437 -19.17 7.09 -4.46
N ILE A 438 -18.09 6.64 -5.11
CA ILE A 438 -17.10 7.52 -5.74
C ILE A 438 -17.71 8.24 -6.94
N SER A 439 -18.34 7.51 -7.87
CA SER A 439 -18.90 8.09 -9.11
C SER A 439 -20.04 9.08 -8.85
N ASN A 440 -20.82 8.87 -7.79
CA ASN A 440 -21.86 9.81 -7.36
C ASN A 440 -21.34 10.93 -6.44
N ASN A 441 -20.02 11.04 -6.23
CA ASN A 441 -19.39 12.03 -5.36
C ASN A 441 -19.79 11.94 -3.87
N ASN A 442 -20.22 10.76 -3.39
CA ASN A 442 -20.51 10.48 -1.98
C ASN A 442 -19.24 10.19 -1.16
N ARG A 443 -18.15 9.77 -1.82
CA ARG A 443 -16.81 9.60 -1.24
C ARG A 443 -15.82 10.40 -2.07
N ARG A 444 -15.40 11.55 -1.54
CA ARG A 444 -14.47 12.50 -2.19
C ARG A 444 -13.11 12.53 -1.53
#